data_AF-A0A1V5JAE9-F1
#
_entry.id   AF-A0A1V5JAE9-F1
#
_cell.length_a   1.000
_cell.length_b   1.000
_cell.length_c   1.000
_cell.angle_alpha   90.00
_cell.angle_beta   90.00
_cell.angle_gamma   90.00
#
_symmetry.space_group_name_H-M   'P 1'
#
loop_
_entity.id
_entity.type
_entity.pdbx_description
1 polymer ?
#
loop_
_entity_poly.entity_id
_entity_poly.type
_entity_poly.pdbx_seq_one_letter_code
_entity_poly.pdbx_strand_id
1 'polypeptide(L)' 'MEKIKETFQRMTQFFKDAKAELKKVTWPNRKQTLASTSVVLIIVFIVAIYLGIIDYILARLVRLVLG' A
#
# COMPACT_ATOMS: atom_id res chain seq x y z
N MET A 1 -41.13 -1.76 -21.53
CA MET A 1 -41.10 -0.47 -20.80
C MET A 1 -40.97 -0.67 -19.28
N GLU A 2 -41.68 -1.62 -18.66
CA GLU A 2 -41.55 -1.91 -17.22
C GLU A 2 -40.19 -2.47 -16.80
N LYS A 3 -39.62 -3.43 -17.55
CA LYS A 3 -38.29 -4.00 -17.25
C LYS A 3 -37.18 -2.94 -17.19
N ILE A 4 -37.28 -1.88 -18.00
CA ILE A 4 -36.30 -0.79 -18.03
C ILE A 4 -36.39 0.07 -16.76
N LYS A 5 -37.61 0.36 -16.28
CA LYS A 5 -37.82 1.04 -15.00
C LYS A 5 -37.30 0.21 -13.82
N GLU A 6 -37.50 -1.11 -13.85
CA GLU A 6 -37.04 -2.02 -12.79
C GLU A 6 -35.51 -2.08 -12.73
N THR A 7 -34.81 -2.18 -13.86
CA THR A 7 -33.34 -2.14 -13.92
C THR A 7 -32.80 -0.79 -13.41
N PHE A 8 -33.47 0.31 -13.74
CA PHE A 8 -33.07 1.65 -13.29
C PHE A 8 -33.23 1.81 -11.77
N GLN A 9 -34.29 1.25 -11.18
CA GLN A 9 -34.50 1.19 -9.73
C GLN A 9 -33.45 0.31 -9.03
N ARG A 10 -33.13 -0.86 -9.60
CA ARG A 10 -32.07 -1.74 -9.05
C ARG A 10 -30.70 -1.06 -9.06
N MET A 11 -30.33 -0.34 -10.13
CA MET A 11 -29.09 0.41 -10.17
C MET A 11 -29.04 1.53 -9.13
N THR A 12 -30.12 2.31 -8.98
CA THR A 12 -30.16 3.38 -7.97
C THR A 12 -30.10 2.85 -6.54
N GLN A 13 -30.72 1.69 -6.29
CA GLN A 13 -30.59 0.99 -5.01
C GLN A 13 -29.15 0.53 -4.77
N PHE A 14 -28.48 -0.05 -5.77
CA PHE A 14 -27.08 -0.49 -5.68
C PHE A 14 -26.12 0.66 -5.36
N PHE A 15 -26.30 1.83 -5.98
CA PHE A 15 -25.49 3.03 -5.65
C PHE A 15 -25.77 3.56 -4.24
N LYS A 16 -27.02 3.46 -3.76
CA LYS A 16 -27.38 3.81 -2.38
C LYS A 16 -26.68 2.89 -1.37
N ASP A 17 -26.70 1.59 -1.65
CA ASP A 17 -26.10 0.57 -0.78
C ASP A 17 -24.56 0.70 -0.78
N ALA A 18 -23.94 0.88 -1.95
CA ALA A 18 -22.49 1.14 -2.07
C ALA A 18 -22.07 2.41 -1.32
N LYS A 19 -22.86 3.49 -1.38
CA LYS A 19 -22.61 4.71 -0.61
C LYS A 19 -22.73 4.48 0.90
N ALA A 20 -23.63 3.60 1.33
CA ALA A 20 -23.77 3.23 2.74
C ALA A 20 -22.57 2.41 3.25
N GLU A 21 -22.01 1.52 2.43
CA GLU A 21 -20.78 0.78 2.75
C GLU A 21 -19.53 1.65 2.74
N LEU A 22 -19.40 2.56 1.78
CA LEU A 22 -18.30 3.53 1.77
C LEU A 22 -18.27 4.42 3.01
N LYS A 23 -19.43 4.68 3.64
CA LYS A 23 -19.48 5.38 4.94
C LYS A 23 -18.96 4.54 6.11
N LYS A 24 -18.94 3.21 5.99
CA LYS A 24 -18.34 2.31 6.99
C LYS A 24 -16.82 2.24 6.87
N VAL A 25 -16.23 2.75 5.78
CA VAL A 25 -14.78 2.86 5.63
C VAL A 25 -14.27 3.90 6.61
N THR A 26 -13.70 3.43 7.71
CA THR A 26 -12.98 4.26 8.67
C THR A 26 -11.66 4.68 8.06
N TRP A 27 -11.64 5.86 7.43
CA TRP A 27 -10.39 6.42 6.94
C TRP A 27 -9.42 6.61 8.11
N PRO A 28 -8.16 6.15 7.98
CA PRO A 28 -7.18 6.27 9.02
C PRO A 28 -6.93 7.74 9.34
N ASN A 29 -6.88 8.06 10.63
CA ASN A 29 -6.53 9.39 11.09
C ASN A 29 -5.09 9.71 10.65
N ARG A 30 -4.79 10.96 10.26
CA ARG A 30 -3.47 11.41 9.77
C ARG A 30 -2.31 10.96 10.67
N LYS A 31 -2.55 10.91 11.99
CA LYS A 31 -1.58 10.45 12.99
C LYS A 31 -1.24 8.96 12.85
N GLN A 32 -2.22 8.10 12.57
CA GLN A 32 -1.98 6.67 12.35
C GLN A 32 -1.26 6.42 11.03
N THR A 33 -1.65 7.11 9.95
CA THR A 33 -0.96 7.00 8.65
C THR A 33 0.51 7.38 8.78
N LEU A 34 0.83 8.47 9.48
CA LEU A 34 2.20 8.88 9.75
C LEU A 34 2.96 7.84 10.59
N ALA A 35 2.37 7.34 11.69
CA ALA A 35 3.00 6.33 12.53
C ALA A 35 3.34 5.05 11.74
N SER A 36 2.40 4.54 10.95
CA SER A 36 2.63 3.36 10.11
C SER A 36 3.72 3.59 9.06
N THR A 37 3.78 4.79 8.47
CA THR A 37 4.79 5.14 7.47
C THR A 37 6.18 5.29 8.09
N SER A 38 6.27 5.87 9.29
CA SER A 38 7.53 6.00 10.04
C SER A 38 8.15 4.64 10.37
N VAL A 39 7.34 3.65 10.77
CA VAL A 39 7.83 2.29 11.03
C VAL A 39 8.42 1.67 9.76
N VAL A 40 7.72 1.80 8.62
CA VAL A 40 8.21 1.28 7.33
C VAL A 40 9.55 1.94 6.95
N LEU A 41 9.69 3.25 7.11
CA LEU A 41 10.93 3.97 6.81
C LEU A 41 12.11 3.46 7.65
N ILE A 42 11.90 3.19 8.94
CA ILE A 42 12.95 2.63 9.81
C ILE A 42 13.39 1.26 9.31
N ILE A 43 12.45 0.38 8.98
CA ILE A 43 12.75 -0.97 8.49
C ILE A 43 13.52 -0.90 7.16
N VAL A 44 13.08 -0.06 6.22
CA VAL A 44 13.75 0.14 4.94
C VAL A 44 15.19 0.63 5.14
N PHE A 45 15.40 1.56 6.08
CA PHE A 45 16.73 2.10 6.37
C PHE A 45 17.68 1.02 6.91
N ILE A 46 17.21 0.15 7.81
CA ILE A 46 17.99 -0.97 8.35
C ILE A 46 18.37 -1.95 7.24
N VAL A 47 17.40 -2.33 6.39
CA VAL A 47 17.63 -3.26 5.28
C VAL A 47 18.61 -2.66 4.26
N ALA A 48 18.48 -1.37 3.94
CA ALA A 48 19.39 -0.69 3.02
C ALA A 48 20.83 -0.67 3.53
N ILE A 49 21.05 -0.41 4.82
CA ILE A 49 22.39 -0.48 5.43
C ILE A 49 22.94 -1.90 5.36
N TYR A 50 22.13 -2.90 5.74
CA TYR A 50 22.54 -4.29 5.73
C TYR A 50 22.98 -4.76 4.34
N LEU A 51 22.14 -4.52 3.33
CA LEU A 51 22.48 -4.83 1.94
C LEU A 51 23.70 -4.05 1.46
N GLY A 52 23.78 -2.74 1.75
CA GLY A 52 24.92 -1.93 1.36
C GLY A 52 26.26 -2.40 1.93
N ILE A 53 26.28 -2.90 3.17
CA ILE A 53 27.47 -3.51 3.77
C ILE A 53 27.87 -4.78 3.02
N ILE A 54 26.89 -5.65 2.72
CA ILE A 54 27.14 -6.89 1.98
C ILE A 54 27.66 -6.60 0.58
N ASP A 55 27.02 -5.67 -0.13
CA ASP A 55 27.42 -5.25 -1.48
C ASP A 55 28.85 -4.70 -1.48
N TYR A 56 29.23 -3.92 -0.45
CA TYR A 56 30.58 -3.41 -0.30
C TYR A 56 31.61 -4.53 -0.08
N ILE A 57 31.30 -5.49 0.79
CA ILE A 57 32.18 -6.64 1.07
C ILE A 57 32.35 -7.50 -0.19
N LEU A 58 31.24 -7.83 -0.86
CA LEU A 58 31.24 -8.61 -2.09
C LEU A 58 32.01 -7.89 -3.19
N ALA A 59 31.78 -6.59 -3.40
CA ALA A 59 32.52 -5.81 -4.40
C ALA A 59 34.03 -5.83 -4.13
N ARG A 60 34.45 -5.77 -2.86
CA ARG A 60 35.86 -5.85 -2.48
C ARG A 60 36.45 -7.25 -2.69
N LEU A 61 35.72 -8.30 -2.35
CA LEU A 61 36.12 -9.69 -2.60
C LEU A 61 36.27 -9.97 -4.10
N VAL A 62 35.28 -9.57 -4.89
CA VAL A 62 35.30 -9.74 -6.35
C VAL A 62 36.50 -9.02 -6.97
N ARG A 63 36.82 -7.81 -6.50
CA ARG A 63 38.03 -7.08 -6.95
C ARG A 63 39.34 -7.77 -6.59
N LEU A 64 39.40 -8.50 -5.48
CA LEU A 64 40.59 -9.27 -5.07
C LEU A 64 40.75 -10.58 -5.86
N VAL A 65 39.66 -11.12 -6.41
CA VAL A 65 39.68 -12.38 -7.19
C VAL A 65 39.89 -12.11 -8.68
N LEU A 66 39.31 -11.02 -9.21
CA LEU A 66 39.42 -10.63 -10.63
C LEU A 66 40.57 -9.65 -10.92
N GLY A 67 41.14 -9.03 -9.88
CA GLY A 67 42.38 -8.25 -9.97
C GLY A 67 43.58 -9.09 -9.59
#